data_AF-A0A9W8DAX8-F1
#
_entry.id   AF-A0A9W8DAX8-F1
#
_cell.length_a   1.000
_cell.length_b   1.000
_cell.length_c   1.000
_cell.angle_alpha   90.00
_cell.angle_beta   90.00
_cell.angle_gamma   90.00
#
_symmetry.space_group_name_H-M   'P 1'
#
loop_
_entity.id
_entity.type
_entity.pdbx_description
1 polymer ?
#
loop_
_entity_poly.entity_id
_entity_poly.type
_entity_poly.pdbx_seq_one_letter_code
_entity_poly.pdbx_strand_id
1 'polypeptide(L)'
;MSDGNRGGEPDTKRSAERQQFLNELEALQRLDTTNESLESQYDGMTEIEQKRMVEKLTIENEADIRTFSMFLKLPTVCLLMLNLVFAYNYAVSGFGGPKLPFTSIRLYADHPMVATEISVVILQFTIYLLSSGRWDWITKGGVTLLLVAGVGCPLASNWNGVVEVVWWMLPALNLAIVSFAQLNMRRSRGDIEKLVARVNHDKNE
;
A
#
# COMPACT_ATOMS: atom_id res chain seq x y z
N MET A 1 15.20 -28.02 58.59
CA MET A 1 14.88 -28.17 57.16
C MET A 1 14.74 -26.77 56.60
N SER A 2 15.66 -26.40 55.71
CA SER A 2 15.91 -25.05 55.21
C SER A 2 14.83 -24.50 54.29
N ASP A 3 14.75 -23.18 54.32
CA ASP A 3 14.11 -22.28 53.36
C ASP A 3 14.41 -22.60 51.89
N GLY A 4 13.47 -22.23 51.00
CA GLY A 4 13.67 -22.40 49.57
C GLY A 4 12.59 -21.78 48.68
N ASN A 5 12.58 -20.44 48.61
CA ASN A 5 12.38 -19.66 47.39
C ASN A 5 10.99 -19.71 46.70
N ARG A 6 10.09 -18.84 47.15
CA ARG A 6 9.00 -18.29 46.32
C ARG A 6 9.20 -16.80 46.15
N GLY A 7 9.16 -16.33 44.91
CA GLY A 7 8.78 -14.97 44.58
C GLY A 7 9.94 -14.06 44.18
N GLY A 8 10.17 -13.96 42.88
CA GLY A 8 11.02 -12.92 42.32
C GLY A 8 10.94 -12.98 40.81
N GLU A 9 9.88 -12.37 40.25
CA GLU A 9 9.83 -11.72 38.92
C GLU A 9 8.37 -11.51 38.46
N PRO A 10 7.79 -10.33 38.77
CA PRO A 10 6.84 -9.74 37.83
C PRO A 10 7.11 -8.25 37.54
N ASP A 11 8.03 -7.59 38.25
CA ASP A 11 8.18 -6.13 38.17
C ASP A 11 9.00 -5.64 36.98
N THR A 12 9.89 -6.47 36.42
CA THR A 12 10.76 -6.09 35.29
C THR A 12 10.04 -6.06 33.94
N LYS A 13 9.06 -6.95 33.73
CA LYS A 13 8.21 -6.91 32.51
C LYS A 13 7.25 -5.75 32.53
N ARG A 14 6.64 -5.49 33.69
CA ARG A 14 5.68 -4.41 33.87
C ARG A 14 6.35 -3.03 33.79
N SER A 15 7.61 -2.91 34.21
CA SER A 15 8.38 -1.68 34.02
C SER A 15 8.80 -1.47 32.56
N ALA A 16 9.16 -2.52 31.84
CA ALA A 16 9.50 -2.45 30.42
C ALA A 16 8.29 -2.04 29.55
N GLU A 17 7.11 -2.63 29.79
CA GLU A 17 5.87 -2.24 29.10
C GLU A 17 5.48 -0.79 29.41
N ARG A 18 5.68 -0.34 30.65
CA ARG A 18 5.42 1.05 31.05
C ARG A 18 6.39 2.02 30.38
N GLN A 19 7.66 1.65 30.23
CA GLN A 19 8.66 2.45 29.51
C GLN A 19 8.32 2.56 28.02
N GLN A 20 7.85 1.47 27.42
CA GLN A 20 7.47 1.43 26.01
C GLN A 20 6.23 2.28 25.72
N PHE A 21 5.23 2.24 26.61
CA PHE A 21 4.04 3.08 26.51
C PHE A 21 4.35 4.57 26.67
N LEU A 22 5.31 4.92 27.54
CA LEU A 22 5.78 6.31 27.70
C LEU A 22 6.50 6.80 26.44
N ASN A 23 7.31 5.96 25.80
CA ASN A 23 7.99 6.32 24.54
C ASN A 23 6.98 6.50 23.39
N GLU A 24 5.93 5.68 23.32
CA GLU A 24 4.85 5.84 22.33
C GLU A 24 4.04 7.13 22.58
N LEU A 25 3.74 7.46 23.84
CA LEU A 25 3.12 8.73 24.22
C LEU A 25 3.98 9.93 23.84
N GLU A 26 5.29 9.88 24.08
CA GLU A 26 6.21 10.96 23.73
C GLU A 26 6.31 11.12 22.19
N ALA A 27 6.27 10.01 21.45
CA ALA A 27 6.23 10.04 19.98
C ALA A 27 4.91 10.64 19.46
N LEU A 28 3.78 10.30 20.06
CA LEU A 28 2.47 10.90 19.74
C LEU A 28 2.42 12.38 20.10
N GLN A 29 2.98 12.77 21.24
CA GLN A 29 3.02 14.16 21.69
C GLN A 29 3.97 15.02 20.83
N ARG A 30 5.04 14.43 20.29
CA ARG A 30 5.89 15.06 19.26
C ARG A 30 5.16 15.22 17.92
N LEU A 31 4.31 14.26 17.54
CA LEU A 31 3.46 14.39 16.36
C LEU A 31 2.40 15.50 16.54
N ASP A 32 1.76 15.58 17.72
CA ASP A 32 0.81 16.64 18.05
C ASP A 32 1.47 18.02 18.10
N THR A 33 2.64 18.16 18.72
CA THR A 33 3.36 19.45 18.73
C THR A 33 3.86 19.86 17.34
N THR A 34 4.14 18.91 16.44
CA THR A 34 4.46 19.23 15.04
C THR A 34 3.21 19.73 14.29
N ASN A 35 2.04 19.14 14.54
CA ASN A 35 0.76 19.64 14.03
C ASN A 35 0.40 21.01 14.62
N GLU A 36 0.58 21.21 15.93
CA GLU A 36 0.39 22.51 16.59
C GLU A 36 1.39 23.56 16.06
N SER A 37 2.60 23.16 15.65
CA SER A 37 3.56 24.11 15.04
C SER A 37 3.12 24.61 13.65
N LEU A 38 2.38 23.79 12.90
CA LEU A 38 1.78 24.17 11.62
C LEU A 38 0.53 25.03 11.82
N GLU A 39 -0.29 24.74 12.84
CA GLU A 39 -1.42 25.59 13.25
C GLU A 39 -0.94 26.93 13.86
N SER A 40 0.16 26.92 14.61
CA SER A 40 0.79 28.09 15.22
C SER A 40 1.44 29.03 14.19
N GLN A 41 2.03 28.49 13.12
CA GLN A 41 2.46 29.30 11.96
C GLN A 41 1.27 29.91 11.20
N TYR A 42 0.09 29.29 11.30
CA TYR A 42 -1.14 29.74 10.66
C TYR A 42 -1.72 30.98 11.33
N ASP A 43 -1.77 30.99 12.67
CA ASP A 43 -2.41 32.03 13.49
C ASP A 43 -1.71 33.41 13.44
N GLY A 44 -0.47 33.47 12.93
CA GLY A 44 0.33 34.70 12.85
C GLY A 44 0.56 35.26 11.44
N MET A 45 0.12 34.56 10.39
CA MET A 45 0.38 34.96 8.99
C MET A 45 -0.73 35.83 8.43
N THR A 46 -0.35 36.76 7.54
CA THR A 46 -1.34 37.52 6.78
C THR A 46 -2.12 36.62 5.83
N GLU A 47 -3.38 36.97 5.55
CA GLU A 47 -4.31 36.19 4.70
C GLU A 47 -3.72 35.86 3.30
N ILE A 48 -2.87 36.75 2.77
CA ILE A 48 -2.16 36.58 1.49
C ILE A 48 -1.07 35.50 1.61
N GLU A 49 -0.39 35.42 2.74
CA GLU A 49 0.65 34.41 3.01
C GLU A 49 0.04 33.04 3.26
N GLN A 50 -1.07 32.95 4.00
CA GLN A 50 -1.84 31.72 4.17
C GLN A 50 -2.30 31.15 2.82
N LYS A 51 -2.86 31.99 1.94
CA LYS A 51 -3.31 31.56 0.61
C LYS A 51 -2.15 31.06 -0.26
N ARG A 52 -1.01 31.76 -0.25
CA ARG A 52 0.21 31.32 -0.96
C ARG A 52 0.76 30.01 -0.40
N MET A 53 0.71 29.82 0.92
CA MET A 53 1.17 28.59 1.56
C MET A 53 0.29 27.40 1.15
N VAL A 54 -1.04 27.55 1.16
CA VAL A 54 -1.98 26.49 0.75
C VAL A 54 -1.83 26.14 -0.72
N GLU A 55 -1.65 27.14 -1.60
CA GLU A 55 -1.40 26.91 -3.03
C GLU A 55 -0.07 26.15 -3.26
N LYS A 56 0.99 26.56 -2.55
CA LYS A 56 2.29 25.86 -2.59
C LYS A 56 2.17 24.41 -2.11
N LEU A 57 1.50 24.16 -0.99
CA LEU A 57 1.26 22.82 -0.44
C LEU A 57 0.47 21.95 -1.41
N THR A 58 -0.48 22.53 -2.14
CA THR A 58 -1.27 21.81 -3.15
C THR A 58 -0.40 21.37 -4.32
N ILE A 59 0.44 22.27 -4.85
CA ILE A 59 1.33 21.98 -5.98
C ILE A 59 2.39 20.93 -5.59
N GLU A 60 3.01 21.07 -4.42
CA GLU A 60 4.01 20.12 -3.93
C GLU A 60 3.39 18.74 -3.73
N ASN A 61 2.21 18.66 -3.10
CA ASN A 61 1.51 17.39 -2.91
C ASN A 61 1.12 16.73 -4.24
N GLU A 62 0.66 17.50 -5.23
CA GLU A 62 0.37 16.94 -6.57
C GLU A 62 1.62 16.40 -7.26
N ALA A 63 2.76 17.08 -7.13
CA ALA A 63 4.04 16.63 -7.66
C ALA A 63 4.51 15.34 -6.98
N ASP A 64 4.39 15.25 -5.65
CA ASP A 64 4.73 14.06 -4.87
C ASP A 64 3.83 12.88 -5.21
N ILE A 65 2.53 13.09 -5.30
CA ILE A 65 1.56 12.06 -5.72
C ILE A 65 1.89 11.54 -7.12
N ARG A 66 2.23 12.43 -8.06
CA ARG A 66 2.60 12.04 -9.43
C ARG A 66 3.89 11.21 -9.44
N THR A 67 4.90 11.64 -8.70
CA THR A 67 6.19 10.95 -8.60
C THR A 67 6.02 9.57 -7.97
N PHE A 68 5.27 9.50 -6.87
CA PHE A 68 5.01 8.24 -6.17
C PHE A 68 4.16 7.28 -7.01
N SER A 69 3.16 7.78 -7.75
CA SER A 69 2.38 6.97 -8.69
C SER A 69 3.25 6.41 -9.82
N MET A 70 4.16 7.23 -10.38
CA MET A 70 5.10 6.80 -11.41
C MET A 70 6.05 5.72 -10.89
N PHE A 71 6.54 5.89 -9.66
CA PHE A 71 7.38 4.91 -8.97
C PHE A 71 6.66 3.57 -8.78
N LEU A 72 5.39 3.56 -8.38
CA LEU A 72 4.59 2.33 -8.21
C LEU A 72 4.18 1.68 -9.55
N LYS A 73 4.11 2.47 -10.62
CA LYS A 73 3.77 1.97 -11.96
C LYS A 73 4.88 1.08 -12.53
N LEU A 74 6.14 1.43 -12.28
CA LEU A 74 7.30 0.69 -12.78
C LEU A 74 7.32 -0.79 -12.35
N PRO A 75 7.26 -1.15 -11.04
CA PRO A 75 7.22 -2.55 -10.63
C PRO A 75 5.97 -3.26 -11.12
N THR A 76 4.83 -2.57 -11.22
CA THR A 76 3.58 -3.13 -11.78
C THR A 76 3.75 -3.54 -13.24
N VAL A 77 4.36 -2.68 -14.06
CA VAL A 77 4.64 -2.97 -15.48
C VAL A 77 5.67 -4.09 -15.61
N CYS A 78 6.71 -4.11 -14.78
CA CYS A 78 7.67 -5.21 -14.76
C CYS A 78 6.98 -6.55 -14.46
N LEU A 79 6.14 -6.62 -13.43
CA LEU A 79 5.37 -7.83 -13.10
C LEU A 79 4.44 -8.25 -14.25
N LEU A 80 3.83 -7.28 -14.95
CA LEU A 80 2.99 -7.56 -16.11
C LEU A 80 3.81 -8.19 -17.24
N MET A 81 4.96 -7.61 -17.57
CA MET A 81 5.86 -8.15 -18.60
C MET A 81 6.32 -9.56 -18.23
N LEU A 82 6.64 -9.82 -16.96
CA LEU A 82 7.02 -11.16 -16.51
C LEU A 82 5.86 -12.17 -16.67
N ASN A 83 4.61 -11.78 -16.34
CA ASN A 83 3.44 -12.64 -16.54
C ASN A 83 3.16 -12.90 -18.03
N LEU A 84 3.38 -11.93 -18.91
CA LEU A 84 3.27 -12.11 -20.35
C LEU A 84 4.37 -13.04 -20.91
N VAL A 85 5.60 -12.91 -20.44
CA VAL A 85 6.70 -13.83 -20.79
C VAL A 85 6.39 -15.24 -20.29
N PHE A 86 5.80 -15.38 -19.10
CA PHE A 86 5.34 -16.67 -18.59
C PHE A 86 4.27 -17.28 -19.49
N ALA A 87 3.23 -16.52 -19.86
CA ALA A 87 2.18 -16.97 -20.78
C ALA A 87 2.75 -17.41 -22.13
N TYR A 88 3.68 -16.63 -22.69
CA TYR A 88 4.39 -16.98 -23.93
C TYR A 88 5.19 -18.28 -23.77
N ASN A 89 5.97 -18.40 -22.69
CA ASN A 89 6.75 -19.61 -22.42
C ASN A 89 5.84 -20.82 -22.33
N TYR A 90 4.72 -20.75 -21.62
CA TYR A 90 3.75 -21.85 -21.57
C TYR A 90 3.24 -22.24 -22.96
N ALA A 91 2.85 -21.25 -23.77
CA ALA A 91 2.32 -21.49 -25.13
C ALA A 91 3.34 -22.19 -26.05
N VAL A 92 4.64 -21.91 -25.86
CA VAL A 92 5.72 -22.45 -26.71
C VAL A 92 6.37 -23.72 -26.13
N SER A 93 6.31 -23.95 -24.81
CA SER A 93 7.11 -24.99 -24.13
C SER A 93 6.62 -26.44 -24.29
N GLY A 94 5.42 -26.68 -24.84
CA GLY A 94 4.87 -28.03 -25.01
C GLY A 94 4.89 -28.87 -23.71
N PHE A 95 5.09 -30.20 -23.84
CA PHE A 95 5.02 -31.21 -22.76
C PHE A 95 6.00 -31.05 -21.57
N GLY A 96 6.86 -30.03 -21.57
CA GLY A 96 7.84 -29.80 -20.50
C GLY A 96 7.30 -29.07 -19.25
N GLY A 97 6.10 -28.52 -19.32
CA GLY A 97 5.55 -27.63 -18.30
C GLY A 97 6.17 -26.22 -18.36
N PRO A 98 5.42 -25.17 -17.98
CA PRO A 98 5.91 -23.81 -18.07
C PRO A 98 7.04 -23.54 -17.07
N LYS A 99 8.02 -22.72 -17.48
CA LYS A 99 9.07 -22.22 -16.60
C LYS A 99 8.75 -20.81 -16.13
N LEU A 100 9.01 -20.54 -14.86
CA LEU A 100 8.97 -19.19 -14.33
C LEU A 100 9.98 -18.30 -15.09
N PRO A 101 9.61 -17.05 -15.45
CA PRO A 101 10.47 -16.16 -16.22
C PRO A 101 11.83 -15.99 -15.54
N PHE A 102 12.90 -16.03 -16.31
CA PHE A 102 14.28 -15.86 -15.84
C PHE A 102 14.75 -16.87 -14.76
N THR A 103 14.07 -18.01 -14.62
CA THR A 103 14.48 -19.09 -13.70
C THR A 103 14.49 -20.45 -14.41
N SER A 104 15.13 -21.43 -13.76
CA SER A 104 15.09 -22.84 -14.17
C SER A 104 13.90 -23.62 -13.57
N ILE A 105 13.07 -22.95 -12.75
CA ILE A 105 11.99 -23.57 -11.98
C ILE A 105 10.79 -23.82 -12.89
N ARG A 106 10.32 -25.07 -12.91
CA ARG A 106 9.10 -25.48 -13.61
C ARG A 106 7.91 -25.37 -12.67
N LEU A 107 6.79 -24.92 -13.23
CA LEU A 107 5.51 -24.80 -12.55
C LEU A 107 4.67 -26.05 -12.78
N TYR A 108 4.09 -26.58 -11.70
CA TYR A 108 3.24 -27.79 -11.71
C TYR A 108 1.78 -27.53 -11.32
N ALA A 109 1.38 -26.27 -11.18
CA ALA A 109 -0.01 -25.93 -10.87
C ALA A 109 -1.00 -26.52 -11.89
N ASP A 110 -2.18 -26.94 -11.43
CA ASP A 110 -3.22 -27.59 -12.25
C ASP A 110 -3.78 -26.67 -13.35
N HIS A 111 -3.88 -25.36 -13.10
CA HIS A 111 -4.44 -24.37 -14.01
C HIS A 111 -3.60 -23.07 -14.10
N PRO A 112 -2.34 -23.14 -14.58
CA PRO A 112 -1.40 -22.03 -14.55
C PRO A 112 -1.79 -20.91 -15.53
N MET A 113 -2.49 -21.25 -16.62
CA MET A 113 -2.99 -20.26 -17.58
C MET A 113 -4.08 -19.38 -17.01
N VAL A 114 -5.08 -19.98 -16.34
CA VAL A 114 -6.18 -19.24 -15.69
C VAL A 114 -5.62 -18.31 -14.60
N ALA A 115 -4.69 -18.81 -13.79
CA ALA A 115 -4.01 -18.00 -12.78
C ALA A 115 -3.23 -16.83 -13.41
N THR A 116 -2.59 -17.06 -14.56
CA THR A 116 -1.86 -16.02 -15.30
C THR A 116 -2.80 -14.98 -15.90
N GLU A 117 -3.93 -15.38 -16.48
CA GLU A 117 -4.94 -14.45 -17.00
C GLU A 117 -5.49 -13.54 -15.90
N ILE A 118 -5.86 -14.13 -14.75
CA ILE A 118 -6.30 -13.37 -13.57
C ILE A 118 -5.20 -12.40 -13.13
N SER A 119 -3.94 -12.86 -13.06
CA SER A 119 -2.79 -12.03 -12.70
C SER A 119 -2.60 -10.84 -13.66
N VAL A 120 -2.73 -11.07 -14.97
CA VAL A 120 -2.65 -10.02 -15.98
C VAL A 120 -3.79 -9.01 -15.81
N VAL A 121 -5.03 -9.47 -15.60
CA VAL A 121 -6.19 -8.59 -15.36
C VAL A 121 -5.98 -7.73 -14.10
N ILE A 122 -5.49 -8.33 -13.01
CA ILE A 122 -5.14 -7.63 -11.77
C ILE A 122 -4.12 -6.53 -12.04
N LEU A 123 -3.04 -6.85 -12.77
CA LEU A 123 -1.96 -5.90 -13.06
C LEU A 123 -2.42 -4.77 -13.99
N GLN A 124 -3.22 -5.07 -15.01
CA GLN A 124 -3.82 -4.06 -15.89
C GLN A 124 -4.73 -3.12 -15.09
N PHE A 125 -5.57 -3.67 -14.22
CA PHE A 125 -6.43 -2.87 -13.34
C PHE A 125 -5.61 -2.01 -12.35
N THR A 126 -4.50 -2.55 -11.85
CA THR A 126 -3.56 -1.81 -10.98
C THR A 126 -2.92 -0.62 -11.72
N ILE A 127 -2.55 -0.78 -12.99
CA ILE A 127 -2.04 0.32 -13.83
C ILE A 127 -3.13 1.37 -14.09
N TYR A 128 -4.36 0.93 -14.35
CA TYR A 128 -5.51 1.81 -14.51
C TYR A 128 -5.77 2.66 -13.26
N LEU A 129 -5.70 2.04 -12.08
CA LEU A 129 -5.78 2.73 -10.79
C LEU A 129 -4.74 3.84 -10.69
N LEU A 130 -3.46 3.50 -10.84
CA LEU A 130 -2.34 4.45 -10.75
C LEU A 130 -2.46 5.62 -11.74
N SER A 131 -3.01 5.37 -12.92
CA SER A 131 -3.12 6.37 -13.98
C SER A 131 -4.37 7.26 -13.85
N SER A 132 -5.49 6.71 -13.37
CA SER A 132 -6.74 7.45 -13.26
C SER A 132 -6.88 8.24 -11.96
N GLY A 133 -6.30 7.74 -10.86
CA GLY A 133 -6.49 8.29 -9.51
C GLY A 133 -7.96 8.26 -9.04
N ARG A 134 -8.83 7.53 -9.73
CA ARG A 134 -10.27 7.47 -9.45
C ARG A 134 -10.57 6.40 -8.41
N TRP A 135 -11.03 6.84 -7.24
CA TRP A 135 -11.34 5.95 -6.12
C TRP A 135 -12.85 5.90 -5.82
N ASP A 136 -13.63 5.55 -6.85
CA ASP A 136 -15.09 5.47 -6.78
C ASP A 136 -15.56 4.11 -6.23
N TRP A 137 -16.85 3.96 -5.92
CA TRP A 137 -17.42 2.71 -5.41
C TRP A 137 -17.18 1.52 -6.34
N ILE A 138 -17.26 1.72 -7.65
CA ILE A 138 -16.97 0.70 -8.66
C ILE A 138 -15.52 0.25 -8.55
N THR A 139 -14.59 1.20 -8.42
CA THR A 139 -13.17 0.91 -8.25
C THR A 139 -12.92 0.09 -7.00
N LYS A 140 -13.53 0.45 -5.87
CA LYS A 140 -13.42 -0.30 -4.60
C LYS A 140 -13.92 -1.74 -4.76
N GLY A 141 -15.09 -1.92 -5.39
CA GLY A 141 -15.65 -3.24 -5.68
C GLY A 141 -14.73 -4.07 -6.59
N GLY A 142 -14.16 -3.44 -7.62
CA GLY A 142 -13.17 -4.05 -8.50
C GLY A 142 -11.91 -4.50 -7.75
N VAL A 143 -11.35 -3.64 -6.90
CA VAL A 143 -10.20 -3.99 -6.02
C VAL A 143 -10.53 -5.20 -5.15
N THR A 144 -11.67 -5.18 -4.46
CA THR A 144 -12.06 -6.29 -3.56
C THR A 144 -12.23 -7.59 -4.32
N LEU A 145 -12.95 -7.58 -5.44
CA LEU A 145 -13.17 -8.76 -6.28
C LEU A 145 -11.84 -9.33 -6.79
N LEU A 146 -10.97 -8.47 -7.29
CA LEU A 146 -9.67 -8.85 -7.86
C LEU A 146 -8.68 -9.33 -6.79
N LEU A 147 -8.70 -8.77 -5.58
CA LEU A 147 -7.92 -9.28 -4.46
C LEU A 147 -8.40 -10.68 -4.03
N VAL A 148 -9.72 -10.87 -3.93
CA VAL A 148 -10.29 -12.19 -3.58
C VAL A 148 -9.97 -13.22 -4.67
N ALA A 149 -10.11 -12.87 -5.94
CA ALA A 149 -9.75 -13.77 -7.04
C ALA A 149 -8.24 -14.06 -7.08
N GLY A 150 -7.41 -13.02 -6.86
CA GLY A 150 -5.95 -13.12 -6.88
C GLY A 150 -5.35 -13.93 -5.73
N VAL A 151 -6.02 -13.99 -4.58
CA VAL A 151 -5.60 -14.81 -3.43
C VAL A 151 -6.30 -16.17 -3.43
N GLY A 152 -7.58 -16.20 -3.82
CA GLY A 152 -8.41 -17.41 -3.82
C GLY A 152 -8.03 -18.41 -4.91
N CYS A 153 -7.73 -17.95 -6.13
CA CYS A 153 -7.35 -18.84 -7.22
C CYS A 153 -6.05 -19.62 -6.92
N PRO A 154 -4.99 -18.99 -6.38
CA PRO A 154 -3.79 -19.72 -5.96
C PRO A 154 -4.05 -20.68 -4.79
N LEU A 155 -4.78 -20.25 -3.75
CA LEU A 155 -5.09 -21.09 -2.58
C LEU A 155 -5.93 -22.34 -2.89
N ALA A 156 -6.77 -22.25 -3.91
CA ALA A 156 -7.60 -23.38 -4.35
C ALA A 156 -6.87 -24.34 -5.30
N SER A 157 -5.66 -23.99 -5.75
CA SER A 157 -4.87 -24.79 -6.68
C SER A 157 -3.85 -25.66 -5.94
N ASN A 158 -3.60 -26.89 -6.42
CA ASN A 158 -2.48 -27.69 -5.91
C ASN A 158 -1.15 -27.07 -6.39
N TRP A 159 -0.47 -26.36 -5.50
CA TRP A 159 0.84 -25.77 -5.74
C TRP A 159 1.98 -26.66 -5.23
N ASN A 160 3.08 -26.68 -5.99
CA ASN A 160 4.29 -27.43 -5.66
C ASN A 160 5.37 -26.51 -5.06
N GLY A 161 5.08 -25.99 -3.87
CA GLY A 161 6.04 -25.33 -3.01
C GLY A 161 5.96 -23.81 -2.95
N VAL A 162 6.79 -23.23 -2.07
CA VAL A 162 6.71 -21.82 -1.65
C VAL A 162 6.93 -20.84 -2.82
N VAL A 163 7.78 -21.19 -3.79
CA VAL A 163 8.08 -20.31 -4.93
C VAL A 163 6.85 -20.08 -5.80
N GLU A 164 6.05 -21.11 -6.05
CA GLU A 164 4.81 -20.98 -6.83
C GLU A 164 3.79 -20.13 -6.08
N VAL A 165 3.62 -20.34 -4.77
CA VAL A 165 2.74 -19.54 -3.91
C VAL A 165 3.12 -18.07 -4.01
N VAL A 166 4.40 -17.74 -3.82
CA VAL A 166 4.89 -16.36 -3.88
C VAL A 166 4.62 -15.77 -5.25
N TRP A 167 4.95 -16.48 -6.32
CA TRP A 167 4.73 -16.02 -7.69
C TRP A 167 3.27 -15.63 -7.95
N TRP A 168 2.34 -16.50 -7.56
CA TRP A 168 0.92 -16.26 -7.79
C TRP A 168 0.32 -15.19 -6.88
N MET A 169 0.92 -14.93 -5.71
CA MET A 169 0.47 -13.88 -4.80
C MET A 169 0.99 -12.48 -5.15
N LEU A 170 2.07 -12.37 -5.95
CA LEU A 170 2.69 -11.09 -6.32
C LEU A 170 1.70 -10.07 -6.94
N PRO A 171 0.82 -10.45 -7.91
CA PRO A 171 -0.14 -9.52 -8.49
C PRO A 171 -1.14 -8.96 -7.47
N ALA A 172 -1.67 -9.84 -6.61
CA ALA A 172 -2.61 -9.44 -5.56
C ALA A 172 -1.94 -8.54 -4.51
N LEU A 173 -0.71 -8.88 -4.10
CA LEU A 173 0.08 -8.06 -3.19
C LEU A 173 0.35 -6.66 -3.79
N ASN A 174 0.72 -6.61 -5.07
CA ASN A 174 0.94 -5.35 -5.78
C ASN A 174 -0.34 -4.50 -5.83
N LEU A 175 -1.50 -5.10 -6.14
CA LEU A 175 -2.80 -4.42 -6.12
C LEU A 175 -3.12 -3.88 -4.71
N ALA A 176 -2.84 -4.65 -3.65
CA ALA A 176 -3.07 -4.21 -2.27
C ALA A 176 -2.20 -3.01 -1.89
N ILE A 177 -0.90 -3.05 -2.21
CA ILE A 177 0.04 -1.94 -1.95
C ILE A 177 -0.42 -0.67 -2.68
N VAL A 178 -0.77 -0.79 -3.97
CA VAL A 178 -1.25 0.34 -4.77
C VAL A 178 -2.57 0.89 -4.23
N SER A 179 -3.48 0.03 -3.80
CA SER A 179 -4.75 0.43 -3.20
C SER A 179 -4.55 1.22 -1.91
N PHE A 180 -3.63 0.77 -1.05
CA PHE A 180 -3.28 1.48 0.18
C PHE A 180 -2.61 2.84 -0.11
N ALA A 181 -1.70 2.88 -1.08
CA ALA A 181 -1.08 4.11 -1.55
C ALA A 181 -2.14 5.12 -2.04
N GLN A 182 -3.09 4.68 -2.86
CA GLN A 182 -4.17 5.53 -3.37
C GLN A 182 -5.04 6.11 -2.25
N LEU A 183 -5.36 5.29 -1.24
CA LEU A 183 -6.11 5.75 -0.07
C LEU A 183 -5.36 6.86 0.68
N ASN A 184 -4.06 6.71 0.87
CA ASN A 184 -3.23 7.72 1.54
C ASN A 184 -3.09 9.01 0.71
N MET A 185 -2.87 8.88 -0.61
CA MET A 185 -2.85 10.03 -1.53
C MET A 185 -4.18 10.80 -1.46
N ARG A 186 -5.31 10.10 -1.45
CA ARG A 186 -6.64 10.72 -1.34
C ARG A 186 -6.85 11.39 0.00
N ARG A 187 -6.45 10.75 1.10
CA ARG A 187 -6.54 11.34 2.44
C ARG A 187 -5.75 12.63 2.51
N SER A 188 -4.53 12.63 1.98
CA SER A 188 -3.67 13.82 1.92
C SER A 188 -4.32 14.98 1.14
N ARG A 189 -4.97 14.70 0.00
CA ARG A 189 -5.75 15.71 -0.73
C ARG A 189 -6.93 16.26 0.08
N GLY A 190 -7.68 15.37 0.73
CA GLY A 190 -8.82 15.76 1.56
C GLY A 190 -8.43 16.63 2.76
N ASP A 191 -7.23 16.43 3.32
CA ASP A 191 -6.72 17.26 4.41
C ASP A 191 -6.34 18.66 3.92
N ILE A 192 -5.76 18.79 2.72
CA ILE A 192 -5.55 20.10 2.08
C ILE A 192 -6.88 20.79 1.75
N GLU A 193 -7.86 20.08 1.22
CA GLU A 193 -9.20 20.64 0.91
C GLU A 193 -9.91 21.19 2.16
N LYS A 194 -9.78 20.50 3.30
CA LYS A 194 -10.29 21.00 4.59
C LYS A 194 -9.56 22.25 5.06
N LEU A 195 -8.25 22.34 4.83
CA LEU A 195 -7.45 23.52 5.15
C LEU A 195 -7.89 24.72 4.30
N VAL A 196 -8.08 24.51 2.99
CA VAL A 196 -8.65 25.50 2.05
C VAL A 196 -10.04 25.95 2.51
N ALA A 197 -10.91 25.02 2.92
CA ALA A 197 -12.26 25.34 3.36
C ALA A 197 -12.28 26.21 4.62
N ARG A 198 -11.37 25.97 5.58
CA ARG A 198 -11.24 26.80 6.79
C ARG A 198 -10.83 28.24 6.47
N VAL A 199 -9.81 28.43 5.65
CA VAL A 199 -9.38 29.78 5.19
C VAL A 199 -10.54 30.55 4.55
N ASN A 200 -11.34 29.87 3.74
CA ASN A 200 -12.47 30.52 3.08
C ASN A 200 -13.66 30.77 4.02
N HIS A 201 -13.76 30.06 5.15
CA HIS A 201 -14.83 30.24 6.14
C HIS A 201 -14.54 31.42 7.06
N ASP A 202 -13.28 31.62 7.49
CA ASP A 202 -12.85 32.78 8.29
C ASP A 202 -13.02 34.11 7.53
N LYS A 203 -13.22 34.06 6.21
CA LYS A 203 -13.51 35.20 5.34
C LYS A 203 -14.97 35.70 5.43
N ASN A 204 -15.89 34.87 5.92
CA ASN A 204 -17.34 35.14 5.90
C ASN A 204 -17.92 35.54 7.28
N GLU A 205 -17.08 35.61 8.32
CA GLU A 205 -17.41 36.21 9.63
C GLU A 205 -16.82 37.61 9.75
#